data_AF-A0A9X4I9W9-F1
#
_entry.id   AF-A0A9X4I9W9-F1
#
_cell.length_a   1.000
_cell.length_b   1.000
_cell.length_c   1.000
_cell.angle_alpha   90.00
_cell.angle_beta   90.00
_cell.angle_gamma   90.00
#
_symmetry.space_group_name_H-M   'P 1'
#
loop_
_entity.id
_entity.type
_entity.pdbx_description
1 polymer ?
#
loop_
_entity_poly.entity_id
_entity_poly.type
_entity_poly.pdbx_seq_one_letter_code
_entity_poly.pdbx_strand_id
1 'polypeptide(L)'
;MQTKKRPVFLEINNIRLPIPGIVSILHRISGVILFLMLPVLLCLLGGSLSSGETFESYKNLVGNPLVKLVLIGLMWAFWHHFFAGIRFLLLDAHKGLDLPTARLTAKIVFAAALVLTVILGVVLW
;
A
#
# COMPACT_ATOMS: atom_id res chain seq x y z
N MET A 1 -20.35 -18.16 -39.69
CA MET A 1 -20.34 -19.30 -38.76
C MET A 1 -19.96 -18.75 -37.38
N GLN A 2 -20.89 -18.63 -36.42
CA GLN A 2 -20.53 -18.19 -35.07
C GLN A 2 -19.86 -19.35 -34.33
N THR A 3 -18.62 -19.17 -33.90
CA THR A 3 -17.88 -20.16 -33.13
C THR A 3 -18.38 -20.15 -31.69
N LYS A 4 -18.81 -21.31 -31.19
CA LYS A 4 -19.27 -21.46 -29.80
C LYS A 4 -18.09 -21.17 -28.85
N LYS A 5 -18.20 -20.10 -28.06
CA LYS A 5 -17.18 -19.71 -27.08
C LYS A 5 -17.14 -20.75 -25.95
N ARG A 6 -15.95 -21.25 -25.63
CA ARG A 6 -15.76 -22.22 -24.54
C ARG A 6 -15.96 -21.55 -23.18
N PRO A 7 -16.53 -22.26 -22.19
CA PRO A 7 -16.65 -21.74 -20.84
C PRO A 7 -15.26 -21.55 -20.21
N VAL A 8 -15.14 -20.53 -19.36
CA VAL A 8 -13.92 -20.20 -18.60
C VAL A 8 -14.27 -20.22 -17.12
N PHE A 9 -13.49 -20.95 -16.32
CA PHE A 9 -13.65 -20.95 -14.86
C PHE A 9 -12.93 -19.74 -14.26
N LEU A 10 -13.65 -18.63 -14.09
CA LEU A 10 -13.16 -17.39 -13.48
C LEU A 10 -14.07 -16.96 -12.32
N GLU A 11 -14.19 -17.84 -11.33
CA GLU A 11 -14.99 -17.60 -10.13
C GLU A 11 -14.08 -17.10 -9.00
N ILE A 12 -13.77 -15.80 -9.00
CA ILE A 12 -12.80 -15.17 -8.09
C ILE A 12 -13.06 -15.51 -6.61
N ASN A 13 -14.33 -15.57 -6.21
CA ASN A 13 -14.73 -15.88 -4.83
C ASN A 13 -14.41 -17.33 -4.42
N ASN A 14 -14.31 -18.25 -5.39
CA ASN A 14 -14.01 -19.67 -5.15
C ASN A 14 -12.50 -19.97 -5.26
N ILE A 15 -11.70 -19.04 -5.81
CA ILE A 15 -10.25 -19.21 -5.95
C ILE A 15 -9.55 -18.79 -4.65
N ARG A 16 -8.81 -19.72 -4.03
CA ARG A 16 -8.03 -19.46 -2.81
C ARG A 16 -6.63 -18.98 -3.14
N LEU A 17 -6.38 -17.68 -2.98
CA LEU A 17 -5.05 -17.10 -3.18
C LEU A 17 -4.13 -17.37 -1.98
N PRO A 18 -2.88 -17.83 -2.19
CA PRO A 18 -1.89 -17.89 -1.13
C PRO A 18 -1.41 -16.48 -0.76
N ILE A 19 -0.81 -16.33 0.43
CA ILE A 19 -0.33 -15.03 0.96
C ILE A 19 0.53 -14.23 -0.05
N PRO A 20 1.48 -14.83 -0.80
CA PRO A 20 2.23 -14.09 -1.82
C PRO A 20 1.35 -13.49 -2.92
N GLY A 21 0.25 -14.15 -3.28
CA GLY A 21 -0.73 -13.64 -4.23
C GLY A 21 -1.49 -12.44 -3.69
N ILE A 22 -1.86 -12.46 -2.41
CA ILE A 22 -2.50 -11.32 -1.73
C ILE A 22 -1.54 -10.12 -1.69
N VAL A 23 -0.27 -10.32 -1.29
CA VAL A 23 0.75 -9.26 -1.30
C VAL A 23 0.91 -8.65 -2.69
N SER A 24 0.88 -9.46 -3.75
CA SER A 24 0.96 -8.96 -5.13
C SER A 24 -0.21 -8.06 -5.50
N ILE A 25 -1.45 -8.47 -5.18
CA ILE A 25 -2.64 -7.64 -5.45
C ILE A 25 -2.58 -6.34 -4.66
N LEU A 26 -2.26 -6.42 -3.37
CA LEU A 26 -2.17 -5.23 -2.52
C LEU A 26 -1.04 -4.29 -2.94
N HIS A 27 0.06 -4.80 -3.50
CA HIS A 27 1.15 -3.95 -4.01
C HIS A 27 0.70 -3.14 -5.22
N ARG A 28 -0.11 -3.75 -6.10
CA ARG A 28 -0.71 -3.04 -7.25
C ARG A 28 -1.70 -1.99 -6.78
N ILE A 29 -2.62 -2.35 -5.88
CA ILE A 29 -3.62 -1.43 -5.33
C ILE A 29 -2.93 -0.27 -4.61
N SER A 30 -1.94 -0.55 -3.76
CA SER A 30 -1.21 0.47 -3.02
C SER A 30 -0.45 1.41 -3.96
N GLY A 31 0.12 0.89 -5.06
CA GLY A 31 0.77 1.72 -6.08
C GLY A 31 -0.19 2.72 -6.73
N VAL A 32 -1.40 2.26 -7.10
CA VAL A 32 -2.45 3.13 -7.67
C VAL A 32 -2.90 4.18 -6.65
N ILE A 33 -3.15 3.78 -5.40
CA ILE A 33 -3.55 4.70 -4.33
C ILE A 33 -2.48 5.79 -4.12
N LEU A 34 -1.22 5.40 -4.01
CA LEU A 34 -0.12 6.35 -3.82
C LEU A 34 -0.02 7.31 -5.00
N PHE A 35 -0.05 6.80 -6.24
CA PHE A 35 0.00 7.63 -7.43
C PHE A 35 -1.12 8.67 -7.47
N LEU A 36 -2.36 8.26 -7.21
CA LEU A 36 -3.51 9.17 -7.19
C LEU A 36 -3.45 10.18 -6.06
N MET A 37 -2.81 9.84 -4.94
CA MET A 37 -2.69 10.72 -3.77
C MET A 37 -1.43 11.59 -3.78
N LEU A 38 -0.50 11.40 -4.73
CA LEU A 38 0.69 12.25 -4.87
C LEU A 38 0.33 13.75 -4.92
N PRO A 39 -0.65 14.23 -5.72
CA PRO A 39 -1.01 15.65 -5.73
C PRO A 39 -1.47 16.17 -4.36
N VAL A 40 -2.25 15.36 -3.63
CA VAL A 40 -2.73 15.71 -2.28
C VAL A 40 -1.56 15.82 -1.30
N LEU A 41 -0.63 14.86 -1.34
CA LEU A 41 0.58 14.88 -0.50
C LEU A 41 1.49 16.07 -0.84
N LEU A 42 1.61 16.44 -2.12
CA LEU A 42 2.34 17.63 -2.55
C LEU A 42 1.66 18.93 -2.11
N CYS A 43 0.33 18.99 -2.11
CA CYS A 43 -0.41 20.12 -1.53
C CYS A 43 -0.17 20.22 -0.01
N LEU A 44 -0.21 19.10 0.73
CA LEU A 44 0.10 19.09 2.17
C LEU A 44 1.53 19.57 2.43
N LEU A 45 2.51 19.08 1.65
CA LEU A 45 3.90 19.53 1.75
C LEU A 45 4.02 21.03 1.42
N GLY A 46 3.41 21.49 0.34
CA GLY A 46 3.41 22.90 -0.05
C GLY A 46 2.80 23.81 1.01
N GLY A 47 1.66 23.43 1.59
CA GLY A 47 1.05 24.15 2.71
C GLY A 47 1.94 24.18 3.95
N SER A 48 2.66 23.08 4.23
CA SER A 48 3.56 22.98 5.37
C SER A 48 4.82 23.86 5.28
N LEU A 49 5.21 24.24 4.06
CA LEU A 49 6.40 25.05 3.77
C LEU A 49 6.07 26.50 3.37
N SER A 50 4.80 26.89 3.44
CA SER A 50 4.34 28.21 3.03
C SER A 50 4.49 29.24 4.18
N SER A 51 3.50 30.10 4.40
CA SER A 51 3.45 31.04 5.52
C SER A 51 3.01 30.35 6.82
N GLY A 52 3.28 30.99 7.97
CA GLY A 52 2.82 30.50 9.28
C GLY A 52 1.30 30.36 9.38
N GLU A 53 0.54 31.26 8.77
CA GLU A 53 -0.93 31.19 8.70
C GLU A 53 -1.42 29.98 7.89
N THR A 54 -0.78 29.73 6.74
CA THR A 54 -1.09 28.56 5.90
C THR A 54 -0.73 27.27 6.63
N PHE A 55 0.42 27.23 7.30
CA PHE A 55 0.84 26.08 8.10
C PHE A 55 -0.20 25.74 9.18
N GLU A 56 -0.66 26.72 9.96
CA GLU A 56 -1.67 26.50 11.00
C GLU A 56 -3.01 26.02 10.42
N SER A 57 -3.41 26.54 9.25
CA SER A 57 -4.60 26.06 8.54
C SER A 57 -4.50 24.59 8.13
N TYR A 58 -3.35 24.17 7.58
CA TYR A 58 -3.09 22.78 7.20
C TYR A 58 -2.93 21.87 8.42
N LYS A 59 -2.32 22.35 9.50
CA LYS A 59 -2.23 21.65 10.78
C LYS A 59 -3.62 21.39 11.36
N ASN A 60 -4.53 22.37 11.30
CA ASN A 60 -5.92 22.19 11.72
C ASN A 60 -6.67 21.17 10.84
N LEU A 61 -6.44 21.20 9.52
CA LEU A 61 -6.99 20.20 8.59
C LEU A 61 -6.52 18.78 8.96
N VAL A 62 -5.21 18.58 9.16
CA VAL A 62 -4.62 17.29 9.57
C VAL A 62 -5.04 16.91 10.99
N GLY A 63 -5.38 17.88 11.84
CA GLY A 63 -5.95 17.64 13.16
C GLY A 63 -7.30 16.93 13.14
N ASN A 64 -8.03 16.97 12.02
CA ASN A 64 -9.30 16.26 11.89
C ASN A 64 -9.08 14.72 11.94
N PRO A 65 -9.77 13.98 12.83
CA PRO A 65 -9.64 12.53 12.94
C PRO A 65 -9.84 11.77 11.62
N LEU A 66 -10.77 12.21 10.77
CA LEU A 66 -11.01 11.56 9.48
C LEU A 66 -9.83 11.73 8.52
N VAL A 67 -9.18 12.90 8.53
CA VAL A 67 -7.96 13.15 7.75
C VAL A 67 -6.82 12.30 8.28
N LYS A 68 -6.65 12.20 9.61
CA LYS A 68 -5.65 11.29 10.22
C LYS A 68 -5.87 9.84 9.80
N LEU A 69 -7.10 9.35 9.76
CA LEU A 69 -7.41 7.98 9.31
C LEU A 69 -7.02 7.76 7.84
N VAL A 70 -7.30 8.72 6.96
CA VAL A 70 -6.85 8.66 5.56
C VAL A 70 -5.32 8.62 5.47
N LEU A 71 -4.63 9.47 6.24
CA LEU A 71 -3.17 9.51 6.29
C LEU A 71 -2.58 8.20 6.84
N ILE A 72 -3.21 7.56 7.82
CA ILE A 72 -2.81 6.21 8.29
C ILE A 72 -2.96 5.17 7.18
N GLY A 73 -4.07 5.22 6.43
CA GLY A 73 -4.27 4.35 5.26
C GLY A 73 -3.19 4.55 4.20
N LEU A 74 -2.83 5.81 3.91
CA LEU A 74 -1.75 6.14 2.97
C LEU A 74 -0.38 5.71 3.45
N MET A 75 -0.11 5.86 4.74
CA MET A 75 1.12 5.42 5.36
C MET A 75 1.26 3.89 5.27
N TRP A 76 0.20 3.15 5.55
CA TRP A 76 0.19 1.70 5.33
C TRP A 76 0.40 1.35 3.86
N ALA A 77 -0.29 2.04 2.94
CA ALA A 77 -0.13 1.82 1.50
C ALA A 77 1.32 2.05 1.06
N PHE A 78 1.98 3.09 1.58
CA PHE A 78 3.39 3.38 1.34
C PHE A 78 4.29 2.24 1.85
N TRP A 79 4.18 1.87 3.13
CA TRP A 79 5.04 0.81 3.69
C TRP A 79 4.82 -0.54 3.03
N HIS A 80 3.57 -0.90 2.79
CA HIS A 80 3.24 -2.12 2.06
C HIS A 80 3.84 -2.09 0.64
N HIS A 81 3.66 -1.00 -0.10
CA HIS A 81 4.20 -0.86 -1.45
C HIS A 81 5.72 -0.96 -1.45
N PHE A 82 6.39 -0.27 -0.54
CA PHE A 82 7.85 -0.20 -0.43
C PHE A 82 8.45 -1.57 -0.12
N PHE A 83 8.01 -2.26 0.95
CA PHE A 83 8.56 -3.57 1.30
C PHE A 83 8.19 -4.65 0.28
N ALA A 84 6.97 -4.63 -0.26
CA ALA A 84 6.60 -5.52 -1.34
C ALA A 84 7.47 -5.28 -2.59
N GLY A 85 7.76 -4.02 -2.91
CA GLY A 85 8.66 -3.64 -4.00
C GLY A 85 10.08 -4.18 -3.81
N ILE A 86 10.67 -4.01 -2.61
CA ILE A 86 11.97 -4.62 -2.28
C ILE A 86 11.91 -6.14 -2.45
N ARG A 87 10.85 -6.78 -1.95
CA ARG A 87 10.65 -8.22 -2.13
C ARG A 87 10.59 -8.61 -3.60
N PHE A 88 9.89 -7.85 -4.45
CA PHE A 88 9.83 -8.13 -5.89
C PHE A 88 11.19 -7.95 -6.56
N LEU A 89 11.94 -6.90 -6.24
CA LEU A 89 13.31 -6.72 -6.74
C LEU A 89 14.25 -7.88 -6.34
N LEU A 90 14.08 -8.43 -5.12
CA LEU A 90 14.82 -9.62 -4.70
C LEU A 90 14.43 -10.86 -5.52
N LEU A 91 13.14 -11.05 -5.80
CA LEU A 91 12.66 -12.14 -6.64
C LEU A 91 13.17 -12.01 -8.09
N ASP A 92 13.19 -10.79 -8.63
CA ASP A 92 13.76 -10.49 -9.96
C ASP A 92 15.26 -10.77 -10.01
N ALA A 93 15.96 -10.56 -8.89
CA ALA A 93 17.34 -10.98 -8.68
C ALA A 93 17.49 -12.49 -8.33
N HIS A 94 16.45 -13.29 -8.52
CA HIS A 94 16.40 -14.73 -8.28
C HIS A 94 16.65 -15.16 -6.81
N LYS A 95 16.34 -14.29 -5.84
CA LYS A 95 16.48 -14.56 -4.40
C LYS A 95 15.12 -14.88 -3.76
N GLY A 96 15.03 -16.01 -3.05
CA GLY A 96 13.84 -16.40 -2.27
C GLY A 96 12.68 -16.96 -3.11
N LEU A 97 13.00 -17.63 -4.22
CA LEU A 97 12.04 -18.24 -5.15
C LEU A 97 11.37 -19.52 -4.61
N ASP A 98 11.98 -20.19 -3.63
CA ASP A 98 11.40 -21.39 -3.03
C ASP A 98 10.11 -21.06 -2.25
N LEU A 99 9.16 -22.00 -2.26
CA LEU A 99 7.82 -21.77 -1.71
C LEU A 99 7.82 -21.39 -0.21
N PRO A 100 8.61 -22.03 0.68
CA PRO A 100 8.73 -21.61 2.07
C PRO A 100 9.20 -20.16 2.23
N THR A 101 10.29 -19.79 1.57
CA THR A 101 10.85 -18.42 1.63
C THR A 101 9.90 -17.41 1.02
N ALA A 102 9.27 -17.71 -0.11
CA ALA A 102 8.29 -16.83 -0.76
C ALA A 102 7.10 -16.53 0.15
N ARG A 103 6.63 -17.52 0.94
CA ARG A 103 5.57 -17.35 1.95
C ARG A 103 6.05 -16.57 3.17
N LEU A 104 7.25 -16.87 3.67
CA LEU A 104 7.82 -16.18 4.82
C LEU A 104 8.04 -14.69 4.52
N THR A 105 8.69 -14.37 3.42
CA THR A 105 8.94 -12.99 2.99
C THR A 105 7.64 -12.21 2.77
N ALA A 106 6.60 -12.85 2.23
CA ALA A 106 5.28 -12.22 2.09
C ALA A 106 4.64 -11.87 3.45
N LYS A 107 4.80 -12.74 4.47
CA LYS A 107 4.35 -12.43 5.85
C LYS A 107 5.18 -11.30 6.46
N ILE A 108 6.49 -11.29 6.24
CA ILE A 108 7.39 -10.23 6.72
C ILE A 108 6.99 -8.87 6.15
N VAL A 109 6.65 -8.78 4.86
CA VAL A 109 6.14 -7.53 4.23
C VAL A 109 4.93 -7.00 5.00
N PHE A 110 3.94 -7.84 5.28
CA PHE A 110 2.76 -7.43 6.05
C PHE A 110 3.10 -6.99 7.47
N ALA A 111 3.91 -7.78 8.18
CA ALA A 111 4.27 -7.49 9.56
C ALA A 111 5.04 -6.16 9.67
N ALA A 112 6.06 -5.97 8.82
CA ALA A 112 6.86 -4.74 8.79
C ALA A 112 6.01 -3.51 8.45
N ALA A 113 5.13 -3.62 7.45
CA ALA A 113 4.24 -2.52 7.07
C ALA A 113 3.27 -2.14 8.21
N LEU A 114 2.67 -3.13 8.87
CA LEU A 114 1.75 -2.87 9.99
C LEU A 114 2.47 -2.28 11.19
N VAL A 115 3.64 -2.82 11.57
CA VAL A 115 4.43 -2.31 12.72
C VAL A 115 4.79 -0.85 12.50
N LEU A 116 5.33 -0.48 11.33
CA LEU A 116 5.69 0.91 11.05
C LEU A 116 4.46 1.83 10.95
N THR A 117 3.35 1.33 10.41
CA THR A 117 2.08 2.08 10.39
C THR A 117 1.59 2.37 11.80
N VAL A 118 1.66 1.40 12.72
CA VAL A 118 1.23 1.60 14.11
C VAL A 118 2.14 2.59 14.81
N ILE A 119 3.46 2.42 14.72
CA ILE A 119 4.43 3.30 15.39
C ILE A 119 4.23 4.76 14.96
N LEU A 120 4.19 5.00 13.65
CA LEU A 120 4.03 6.35 13.13
C LEU A 120 2.57 6.85 13.22
N GLY A 121 1.60 5.93 13.28
CA GLY A 121 0.20 6.26 13.52
C GLY A 121 -0.01 6.82 14.91
N VAL A 122 0.70 6.30 15.91
CA VAL A 122 0.73 6.88 17.27
C VAL A 122 1.34 8.28 17.26
N VAL A 123 2.39 8.53 16.46
CA VAL A 123 2.99 9.87 16.35
C VAL A 123 2.06 10.87 15.66
N LEU A 124 1.26 10.41 14.70
CA LEU A 124 0.30 11.25 13.99
C LEU A 124 -0.90 11.65 14.88
N TRP A 125 -1.22 10.85 15.89
CA TRP A 125 -2.36 11.05 16.77
C TRP A 125 -2.06 12.00 17.93
#